data_AF-A0A1G3KT49-F1
#
_entry.id   AF-A0A1G3KT49-F1
#
_cell.length_a   1.000
_cell.length_b   1.000
_cell.length_c   1.000
_cell.angle_alpha   90.00
_cell.angle_beta   90.00
_cell.angle_gamma   90.00
#
_symmetry.space_group_name_H-M   'P 1'
#
loop_
_entity.id
_entity.type
_entity.pdbx_description
1 polymer ?
#
loop_
_entity_poly.entity_id
_entity_poly.type
_entity_poly.pdbx_seq_one_letter_code
_entity_poly.pdbx_strand_id
1 'polypeptide(L)'
;MRRVLLLPLLASAAFPGTALAQSAPDVADLVGARGAGGETQLLARGYESRQSTTVRDQRYTFWWNQRTGRCISVATMDGRYSAIIGVPAENCQDGGSRGGYAPPADHHAPPADPAYRDAGSLVLVCYGAGNRPSVTTAPRYDWNSSKHKWEWGNDVVSTTQGFNSDVQIELYGDQGRIHLGPKLVPPIHSGGHEGWWDLENLMVTPDRITATYRLNGLNKPKVDIDRRSGRIQIKAQTDFSGQCDVGNWGQGQRRF
;
A
#
# COMPACT_ATOMS: atom_id res chain seq x y z
N MET A 1 -35.59 12.41 -59.23
CA MET A 1 -35.11 11.40 -58.26
C MET A 1 -33.93 12.01 -57.48
N ARG A 2 -34.16 12.46 -56.23
CA ARG A 2 -33.11 13.07 -55.37
C ARG A 2 -32.35 11.95 -54.65
N ARG A 3 -31.05 11.80 -54.93
CA ARG A 3 -30.16 10.88 -54.21
C ARG A 3 -29.72 11.54 -52.90
N VAL A 4 -30.14 10.97 -51.78
CA VAL A 4 -29.65 11.33 -50.44
C VAL A 4 -28.33 10.60 -50.23
N LEU A 5 -27.21 11.32 -50.14
CA LEU A 5 -25.94 10.78 -49.67
C LEU A 5 -25.96 10.76 -48.14
N LEU A 6 -25.95 9.57 -47.55
CA LEU A 6 -25.68 9.34 -46.14
C LEU A 6 -24.16 9.25 -45.92
N LEU A 7 -23.58 10.22 -45.22
CA LEU A 7 -22.22 10.11 -44.68
C LEU A 7 -22.25 9.25 -43.40
N PRO A 8 -21.36 8.25 -43.25
CA PRO A 8 -21.24 7.52 -41.99
C PRO A 8 -20.45 8.37 -40.99
N LEU A 9 -21.04 8.66 -39.83
CA LEU A 9 -20.29 9.15 -38.67
C LEU A 9 -19.39 8.01 -38.18
N LEU A 10 -18.08 8.14 -38.37
CA LEU A 10 -17.07 7.33 -37.71
C LEU A 10 -17.01 7.75 -36.23
N ALA A 11 -17.67 6.99 -35.36
CA ALA A 11 -17.53 7.12 -33.92
C ALA A 11 -16.13 6.65 -33.50
N SER A 12 -15.24 7.59 -33.18
CA SER A 12 -13.94 7.30 -32.60
C SER A 12 -14.13 6.74 -31.18
N ALA A 13 -14.02 5.42 -31.03
CA ALA A 13 -13.97 4.79 -29.72
C ALA A 13 -12.65 5.15 -29.03
N ALA A 14 -12.69 6.16 -28.16
CA ALA A 14 -11.62 6.40 -27.21
C ALA A 14 -11.63 5.26 -26.19
N PHE A 15 -10.70 4.31 -26.32
CA PHE A 15 -10.48 3.30 -25.30
C PHE A 15 -9.94 4.00 -24.05
N PRO A 16 -10.60 3.91 -22.88
CA PRO A 16 -9.99 4.34 -21.63
C PRO A 16 -8.81 3.41 -21.35
N GLY A 17 -7.60 3.94 -21.48
CA GLY A 17 -6.41 3.24 -21.02
C GLY A 17 -6.50 3.07 -19.51
N THR A 18 -6.53 1.83 -19.05
CA THR A 18 -6.34 1.50 -17.64
C THR A 18 -4.92 1.95 -17.26
N ALA A 19 -4.83 3.02 -16.47
CA ALA A 19 -3.55 3.47 -15.90
C ALA A 19 -3.11 2.45 -14.84
N LEU A 20 -2.20 1.55 -15.21
CA LEU A 20 -1.51 0.69 -14.26
C LEU A 20 -0.57 1.57 -13.45
N ALA A 21 -0.89 1.81 -12.18
CA ALA A 21 -0.01 2.57 -11.31
C ALA A 21 1.32 1.81 -11.15
N GLN A 22 2.39 2.36 -11.74
CA GLN A 22 3.68 1.69 -11.80
C GLN A 22 4.37 1.72 -10.44
N SER A 23 4.93 0.56 -10.08
CA SER A 23 5.97 0.42 -9.07
C SER A 23 7.10 1.43 -9.25
N ALA A 24 8.00 1.53 -8.28
CA ALA A 24 9.27 2.22 -8.46
C ALA A 24 10.34 1.23 -8.91
N PRO A 25 10.32 0.76 -10.18
CA PRO A 25 11.16 -0.36 -10.61
C PRO A 25 12.65 -0.04 -10.48
N ASP A 26 13.02 1.23 -10.54
CA ASP A 26 14.39 1.72 -10.38
C ASP A 26 14.94 1.59 -8.95
N VAL A 27 14.05 1.35 -7.97
CA VAL A 27 14.40 1.21 -6.54
C VAL A 27 13.72 0.02 -5.85
N ALA A 28 12.96 -0.79 -6.58
CA ALA A 28 12.24 -1.94 -6.04
C ALA A 28 13.19 -3.00 -5.43
N ASP A 29 14.41 -3.09 -5.94
CA ASP A 29 15.48 -3.97 -5.43
C ASP A 29 15.96 -3.61 -4.02
N LEU A 30 15.66 -2.39 -3.54
CA LEU A 30 16.09 -1.93 -2.22
C LEU A 30 15.13 -2.34 -1.09
N VAL A 31 13.98 -2.94 -1.40
CA VAL A 31 13.09 -3.49 -0.37
C VAL A 31 13.80 -4.62 0.38
N GLY A 32 13.83 -4.54 1.71
CA GLY A 32 14.56 -5.44 2.61
C GLY A 32 16.02 -5.05 2.89
N ALA A 33 16.57 -4.08 2.15
CA ALA A 33 17.92 -3.57 2.37
C ALA A 33 18.05 -2.95 3.77
N ARG A 34 19.27 -2.99 4.35
CA ARG A 34 19.56 -2.22 5.57
C ARG A 34 19.47 -0.74 5.24
N GLY A 35 18.87 0.05 6.13
CA GLY A 35 18.57 1.47 5.91
C GLY A 35 19.79 2.25 5.41
N ALA A 36 20.94 2.14 6.07
CA ALA A 36 22.17 2.83 5.66
C ALA A 36 22.67 2.44 4.24
N GLY A 37 22.56 1.16 3.88
CA GLY A 37 22.97 0.68 2.55
C GLY A 37 21.95 1.09 1.47
N GLY A 38 20.66 0.99 1.78
CA GLY A 38 19.59 1.45 0.90
C GLY A 38 19.67 2.95 0.65
N GLU A 39 20.00 3.74 1.67
CA GLU A 39 20.15 5.19 1.56
C GLU A 39 21.27 5.58 0.61
N THR A 40 22.43 4.91 0.75
CA THR A 40 23.56 5.08 -0.17
C THR A 40 23.16 4.77 -1.62
N GLN A 41 22.36 3.73 -1.84
CA GLN A 41 21.86 3.37 -3.17
C GLN A 41 20.85 4.38 -3.72
N LEU A 42 19.95 4.90 -2.90
CA LEU A 42 19.01 5.95 -3.30
C LEU A 42 19.75 7.22 -3.73
N LEU A 43 20.72 7.67 -2.93
CA LEU A 43 21.58 8.82 -3.28
C LEU A 43 22.33 8.59 -4.59
N ALA A 44 22.92 7.40 -4.77
CA ALA A 44 23.63 7.05 -6.02
C ALA A 44 22.71 7.05 -7.26
N ARG A 45 21.40 6.84 -7.06
CA ARG A 45 20.39 6.85 -8.12
C ARG A 45 19.77 8.24 -8.34
N GLY A 46 20.24 9.25 -7.62
CA GLY A 46 19.83 10.65 -7.75
C GLY A 46 18.58 11.01 -6.95
N TYR A 47 18.24 10.22 -5.94
CA TYR A 47 17.20 10.57 -4.97
C TYR A 47 17.80 11.40 -3.83
N GLU A 48 17.09 12.44 -3.43
CA GLU A 48 17.42 13.31 -2.30
C GLU A 48 16.35 13.18 -1.22
N SER A 49 16.76 13.00 0.04
CA SER A 49 15.80 12.95 1.15
C SER A 49 15.14 14.31 1.34
N ARG A 50 13.83 14.31 1.50
CA ARG A 50 13.02 15.48 1.82
C ARG A 50 12.67 15.47 3.31
N GLN A 51 11.40 15.27 3.61
CA GLN A 51 10.90 15.14 4.97
C GLN A 51 10.88 13.68 5.42
N SER A 52 10.91 13.49 6.72
CA SER A 52 10.61 12.20 7.32
C SER A 52 9.56 12.37 8.39
N THR A 53 8.69 11.38 8.51
CA THR A 53 7.76 11.26 9.63
C THR A 53 7.98 9.92 10.31
N THR A 54 7.73 9.88 11.61
CA THR A 54 7.78 8.64 12.39
C THR A 54 6.38 8.34 12.88
N VAL A 55 5.88 7.17 12.52
CA VAL A 55 4.59 6.66 12.95
C VAL A 55 4.86 5.40 13.77
N ARG A 56 4.78 5.54 15.11
CA ARG A 56 5.18 4.50 16.08
C ARG A 56 6.63 4.04 15.86
N ASP A 57 6.82 2.76 15.54
CA ASP A 57 8.15 2.14 15.40
C ASP A 57 8.68 2.18 13.96
N GLN A 58 7.92 2.79 13.04
CA GLN A 58 8.25 2.87 11.63
C GLN A 58 8.55 4.30 11.22
N ARG A 59 9.66 4.49 10.50
CA ARG A 59 10.05 5.78 9.95
C ARG A 59 9.81 5.82 8.44
N TYR A 60 9.03 6.78 8.00
CA TYR A 60 8.81 7.07 6.58
C TYR A 60 9.68 8.23 6.18
N THR A 61 10.49 8.06 5.14
CA THR A 61 11.31 9.12 4.55
C THR A 61 10.89 9.34 3.12
N PHE A 62 10.57 10.58 2.76
CA PHE A 62 10.25 10.95 1.40
C PHE A 62 11.54 11.26 0.65
N TRP A 63 11.62 10.83 -0.60
CA TRP A 63 12.78 11.01 -1.44
C TRP A 63 12.36 11.54 -2.81
N TRP A 64 13.05 12.59 -3.25
CA TRP A 64 12.79 13.25 -4.52
C TRP A 64 13.90 13.00 -5.52
N ASN A 65 13.54 12.58 -6.72
CA ASN A 65 14.46 12.54 -7.84
C ASN A 65 14.15 13.71 -8.79
N GLN A 66 15.00 14.74 -8.76
CA GLN A 66 14.80 15.95 -9.58
C GLN A 66 14.86 15.64 -11.07
N ARG A 67 15.72 14.71 -11.49
CA ARG A 67 15.91 14.35 -12.91
C ARG A 67 14.68 13.68 -13.50
N THR A 68 14.01 12.83 -12.72
CA THR A 68 12.83 12.09 -13.19
C THR A 68 11.50 12.67 -12.72
N GLY A 69 11.53 13.72 -11.89
CA GLY A 69 10.33 14.28 -11.28
C GLY A 69 9.59 13.31 -10.36
N ARG A 70 10.29 12.34 -9.77
CA ARG A 70 9.68 11.23 -9.03
C ARG A 70 9.81 11.43 -7.53
N CYS A 71 8.69 11.35 -6.82
CA CYS A 71 8.68 11.27 -5.37
C CYS A 71 8.41 9.82 -4.93
N ILE A 72 9.18 9.34 -3.96
CA ILE A 72 8.96 8.04 -3.32
C ILE A 72 8.89 8.21 -1.81
N SER A 73 8.18 7.31 -1.13
CA SER A 73 8.24 7.16 0.32
C SER A 73 8.89 5.83 0.66
N VAL A 74 9.82 5.87 1.61
CA VAL A 74 10.58 4.71 2.07
C VAL A 74 10.23 4.46 3.52
N ALA A 75 9.56 3.33 3.77
CA ALA A 75 9.22 2.88 5.11
C ALA A 75 10.39 2.07 5.68
N THR A 76 10.86 2.45 6.87
CA THR A 76 11.96 1.79 7.57
C THR A 76 11.47 1.25 8.90
N MET A 77 11.66 -0.06 9.12
CA MET A 77 11.32 -0.76 10.35
C MET A 77 12.46 -1.74 10.68
N ASP A 78 12.81 -1.89 11.95
CA ASP A 78 13.91 -2.76 12.40
C ASP A 78 15.25 -2.49 11.66
N GLY A 79 15.48 -1.23 11.29
CA GLY A 79 16.67 -0.78 10.56
C GLY A 79 16.74 -1.24 9.09
N ARG A 80 15.63 -1.71 8.52
CA ARG A 80 15.52 -2.16 7.12
C ARG A 80 14.37 -1.50 6.40
N TYR A 81 14.50 -1.35 5.08
CA TYR A 81 13.42 -0.87 4.25
C TYR A 81 12.33 -1.94 4.17
N SER A 82 11.17 -1.67 4.75
CA SER A 82 10.03 -2.57 4.72
C SER A 82 9.20 -2.39 3.45
N ALA A 83 9.20 -1.17 2.88
CA ALA A 83 8.51 -0.85 1.64
C ALA A 83 9.11 0.41 0.99
N ILE A 84 9.05 0.47 -0.34
CA ILE A 84 9.39 1.64 -1.15
C ILE A 84 8.30 1.83 -2.19
N ILE A 85 7.73 3.03 -2.24
CA ILE A 85 6.52 3.31 -3.01
C ILE A 85 6.65 4.65 -3.72
N GLY A 86 6.08 4.79 -4.92
CA GLY A 86 5.90 6.10 -5.54
C GLY A 86 4.76 6.85 -4.84
N VAL A 87 4.94 8.14 -4.54
CA VAL A 87 3.94 8.97 -3.85
C VAL A 87 3.83 10.36 -4.47
N PRO A 88 2.79 11.14 -4.09
CA PRO A 88 2.71 12.59 -4.26
C PRO A 88 3.92 13.33 -4.82
N ALA A 89 4.00 13.94 -6.02
CA ALA A 89 5.15 14.84 -6.25
C ALA A 89 5.17 15.96 -5.18
N GLU A 90 3.98 16.36 -4.77
CA GLU A 90 3.63 17.29 -3.70
C GLU A 90 4.12 16.79 -2.33
N ASN A 91 4.19 15.48 -2.10
CA ASN A 91 4.67 14.90 -0.84
C ASN A 91 6.19 15.08 -0.64
N CYS A 92 6.91 15.43 -1.71
CA CYS A 92 8.32 15.80 -1.68
C CYS A 92 8.54 17.32 -1.73
N GLN A 93 7.47 18.10 -1.79
CA GLN A 93 7.53 19.56 -1.74
C GLN A 93 7.42 19.99 -0.28
N ASP A 94 8.43 20.72 0.19
CA ASP A 94 8.45 21.21 1.56
C ASP A 94 7.36 22.29 1.74
N GLY A 95 6.80 22.39 2.95
CA GLY A 95 5.84 23.43 3.37
C GLY A 95 6.43 24.86 3.44
N GLY A 96 7.28 25.23 2.49
CA GLY A 96 7.81 26.57 2.32
C GLY A 96 7.18 27.23 1.09
N SER A 97 6.22 28.12 1.32
CA SER A 97 5.75 29.07 0.31
C SER A 97 6.94 29.78 -0.36
N ARG A 98 7.18 29.50 -1.64
CA ARG A 98 7.70 30.51 -2.58
C ARG A 98 6.90 30.41 -3.87
N GLY A 99 6.28 31.54 -4.20
CA GLY A 99 5.33 31.67 -5.29
C GLY A 99 5.90 31.27 -6.65
N GLY A 100 4.95 30.93 -7.52
CA GLY A 100 5.05 30.86 -8.98
C GLY A 100 6.44 30.82 -9.58
N TYR A 101 7.01 29.62 -9.67
CA TYR A 101 7.90 29.30 -10.79
C TYR A 101 7.63 27.84 -11.18
N ALA A 102 6.79 27.65 -12.19
CA ALA A 102 6.79 26.40 -12.92
C ALA A 102 8.15 26.31 -13.64
N PRO A 103 8.93 25.23 -13.44
CA PRO A 103 10.13 25.02 -14.25
C PRO A 103 9.74 25.06 -15.73
N PRO A 104 10.54 25.66 -16.62
CA PRO A 104 10.33 25.54 -18.05
C PRO A 104 10.19 24.05 -18.39
N ALA A 105 9.16 23.70 -19.16
CA ALA A 105 8.95 22.34 -19.61
C ALA A 105 10.12 21.96 -20.53
N ASP A 106 11.11 21.25 -19.99
CA ASP A 106 12.15 20.62 -20.80
C ASP A 106 11.48 19.57 -21.70
N HIS A 107 11.50 19.79 -23.01
CA HIS A 107 10.86 18.95 -24.03
C HIS A 107 11.44 17.52 -24.15
N HIS A 108 12.29 17.09 -23.22
CA HIS A 108 12.89 15.75 -23.16
C HIS A 108 12.53 14.98 -21.88
N ALA A 109 11.85 15.59 -20.92
CA ALA A 109 11.33 14.87 -19.76
C ALA A 109 10.00 14.18 -20.15
N PRO A 110 9.86 12.86 -19.94
CA PRO A 110 8.55 12.22 -20.01
C PRO A 110 7.59 12.96 -19.08
N PRO A 111 6.37 13.30 -19.50
CA PRO A 111 5.42 13.99 -18.63
C PRO A 111 5.23 13.19 -17.34
N ALA A 112 5.28 13.88 -16.20
CA ALA A 112 4.86 13.31 -14.93
C ALA A 112 3.43 12.75 -15.09
N ASP A 113 3.20 11.53 -14.63
CA ASP A 113 1.96 10.76 -14.83
C ASP A 113 0.71 11.58 -14.43
N PRO A 114 -0.29 11.76 -15.32
CA PRO A 114 -1.51 12.53 -15.02
C PRO A 114 -2.30 12.03 -13.80
N ALA A 115 -2.13 10.77 -13.38
CA ALA A 115 -2.79 10.20 -12.20
C ALA A 115 -2.45 10.94 -10.89
N TYR A 116 -1.37 11.75 -10.90
CA TYR A 116 -0.84 12.46 -9.74
C TYR A 116 -1.58 13.76 -9.35
N ARG A 117 -2.46 14.29 -10.22
CA ARG A 117 -3.06 15.62 -10.04
C ARG A 117 -4.57 15.63 -9.77
N ASP A 118 -5.19 14.46 -9.60
CA ASP A 118 -6.63 14.36 -9.39
C ASP A 118 -7.02 14.71 -7.94
N ALA A 119 -8.00 15.60 -7.76
CA ALA A 119 -8.56 15.95 -6.45
C ALA A 119 -9.32 14.77 -5.80
N GLY A 120 -9.64 13.74 -6.59
CA GLY A 120 -10.14 12.45 -6.12
C GLY A 120 -9.06 11.44 -5.71
N SER A 121 -7.77 11.79 -5.81
CA SER A 121 -6.68 10.92 -5.40
C SER A 121 -6.44 10.99 -3.88
N LEU A 122 -6.40 9.84 -3.22
CA LEU A 122 -6.20 9.74 -1.78
C LEU A 122 -5.23 8.62 -1.44
N VAL A 123 -4.17 8.96 -0.70
CA VAL A 123 -3.23 7.96 -0.15
C VAL A 123 -3.45 7.87 1.35
N LEU A 124 -3.69 6.65 1.83
CA LEU A 124 -3.82 6.32 3.24
C LEU A 124 -2.70 5.40 3.66
N VAL A 125 -2.09 5.69 4.81
CA VAL A 125 -1.19 4.75 5.50
C VAL A 125 -1.87 4.32 6.77
N CYS A 126 -2.09 3.03 6.90
CA CYS A 126 -2.81 2.45 8.01
C CYS A 126 -1.91 1.49 8.78
N TYR A 127 -1.87 1.65 10.09
CA TYR A 127 -1.06 0.83 11.00
C TYR A 127 -1.98 0.18 12.03
N GLY A 128 -1.64 -1.04 12.41
CA GLY A 128 -2.52 -1.79 13.27
C GLY A 128 -1.96 -3.11 13.70
N ALA A 129 -2.82 -3.87 14.36
CA ALA A 129 -2.54 -5.20 14.81
C ALA A 129 -3.61 -6.15 14.30
N GLY A 130 -3.18 -7.39 14.09
CA GLY A 130 -4.02 -8.46 13.63
C GLY A 130 -3.74 -9.74 14.37
N ASN A 131 -4.64 -10.69 14.17
CA ASN A 131 -4.58 -12.03 14.73
C ASN A 131 -4.64 -13.01 13.57
N ARG A 132 -3.66 -13.91 13.49
CA ARG A 132 -3.67 -15.00 12.51
C ARG A 132 -3.80 -16.36 13.19
N PRO A 133 -4.50 -17.32 12.58
CA PRO A 133 -4.45 -18.70 13.02
C PRO A 133 -3.00 -19.21 13.03
N SER A 134 -2.66 -20.00 14.05
CA SER A 134 -1.36 -20.62 14.23
C SER A 134 -1.54 -22.02 14.79
N VAL A 135 -0.64 -22.94 14.46
CA VAL A 135 -0.69 -24.32 14.96
C VAL A 135 0.52 -24.54 15.84
N THR A 136 0.29 -24.96 17.08
CA THR A 136 1.35 -25.33 18.03
C THR A 136 1.20 -26.77 18.48
N THR A 137 2.29 -27.37 18.94
CA THR A 137 2.28 -28.71 19.54
C THR A 137 2.46 -28.58 21.04
N ALA A 138 1.53 -29.16 21.81
CA ALA A 138 1.58 -29.18 23.27
C ALA A 138 1.80 -30.62 23.75
N PRO A 139 2.72 -30.87 24.71
CA PRO A 139 2.91 -32.20 25.27
C PRO A 139 1.69 -32.60 26.10
N ARG A 140 1.15 -33.79 25.84
CA ARG A 140 0.10 -34.42 26.64
C ARG A 140 0.68 -35.62 27.37
N TYR A 141 0.35 -35.74 28.65
CA TYR A 141 0.69 -36.89 29.48
C TYR A 141 -0.58 -37.60 29.89
N ASP A 142 -0.74 -38.83 29.41
CA ASP A 142 -1.86 -39.67 29.80
C ASP A 142 -1.35 -40.78 30.71
N TRP A 143 -2.07 -40.99 31.81
CA TRP A 143 -1.82 -42.13 32.67
C TRP A 143 -2.41 -43.39 32.03
N ASN A 144 -1.56 -44.33 31.64
CA ASN A 144 -2.00 -45.65 31.19
C ASN A 144 -2.22 -46.54 32.42
N SER A 145 -3.47 -46.71 32.83
CA SER A 145 -3.84 -47.50 34.01
C SER A 145 -3.47 -48.98 33.89
N SER A 146 -3.55 -49.56 32.69
CA SER A 146 -3.19 -50.96 32.45
C SER A 146 -1.69 -51.22 32.60
N LYS A 147 -0.85 -50.26 32.20
CA LYS A 147 0.62 -50.36 32.31
C LYS A 147 1.19 -49.70 33.56
N HIS A 148 0.36 -49.06 34.38
CA HIS A 148 0.78 -48.23 35.52
C HIS A 148 1.92 -47.27 35.15
N LYS A 149 1.82 -46.62 33.98
CA LYS A 149 2.89 -45.76 33.45
C LYS A 149 2.29 -44.53 32.75
N TRP A 150 2.96 -43.39 32.92
CA TRP A 150 2.72 -42.20 32.12
C TRP A 150 3.23 -42.40 30.69
N GLU A 151 2.35 -42.21 29.72
CA GLU A 151 2.67 -42.20 28.29
C GLU A 151 2.64 -40.76 27.78
N TRP A 152 3.64 -40.38 26.97
CA TRP A 152 3.72 -39.06 26.35
C TRP A 152 3.10 -39.11 24.96
N GLY A 153 2.27 -38.11 24.67
CA GLY A 153 1.81 -37.77 23.32
C GLY A 153 2.00 -36.28 23.02
N ASN A 154 1.78 -35.89 21.76
CA ASN A 154 1.72 -34.48 21.37
C ASN A 154 0.31 -34.20 20.84
N ASP A 155 -0.31 -33.15 21.36
CA ASP A 155 -1.55 -32.64 20.79
C ASP A 155 -1.23 -31.48 19.86
N VAL A 156 -1.84 -31.49 18.68
CA VAL A 156 -1.79 -30.38 17.75
C VAL A 156 -2.92 -29.41 18.12
N VAL A 157 -2.57 -28.24 18.62
CA VAL A 157 -3.53 -27.25 19.11
C VAL A 157 -3.58 -26.08 18.13
N SER A 158 -4.79 -25.74 17.68
CA SER A 158 -5.05 -24.50 16.94
C SER A 158 -5.05 -23.32 17.90
N THR A 159 -4.27 -22.30 17.61
CA THR A 159 -4.05 -21.11 18.43
C THR A 159 -4.15 -19.85 17.58
N THR A 160 -4.13 -18.69 18.23
CA THR A 160 -4.10 -17.39 17.57
C THR A 160 -2.79 -16.69 17.89
N GLN A 161 -2.08 -16.22 16.87
CA GLN A 161 -0.87 -15.43 17.02
C GLN A 161 -1.13 -13.97 16.62
N GLY A 162 -0.89 -13.05 17.56
CA GLY A 162 -0.93 -11.62 17.31
C GLY A 162 0.27 -11.13 16.49
N PHE A 163 0.06 -10.11 15.65
CA PHE A 163 1.11 -9.42 14.93
C PHE A 163 0.74 -7.95 14.70
N ASN A 164 1.76 -7.13 14.48
CA ASN A 164 1.59 -5.75 14.00
C ASN A 164 1.95 -5.70 12.51
N SER A 165 1.23 -4.89 11.74
CA SER A 165 1.48 -4.69 10.31
C SER A 165 1.03 -3.31 9.87
N ASP A 166 1.50 -2.90 8.70
CA ASP A 166 1.04 -1.75 7.96
C ASP A 166 0.25 -2.16 6.73
N VAL A 167 -0.56 -1.23 6.25
CA VAL A 167 -1.37 -1.30 5.04
C VAL A 167 -1.32 0.06 4.40
N GLN A 168 -1.04 0.12 3.11
CA GLN A 168 -1.17 1.35 2.37
C GLN A 168 -2.29 1.21 1.35
N ILE A 169 -3.10 2.26 1.20
CA ILE A 169 -4.18 2.31 0.24
C ILE A 169 -4.00 3.55 -0.63
N GLU A 170 -4.09 3.36 -1.94
CA GLU A 170 -4.08 4.42 -2.92
C GLU A 170 -5.38 4.38 -3.69
N LEU A 171 -6.09 5.50 -3.72
CA LEU A 171 -7.35 5.68 -4.41
C LEU A 171 -7.17 6.72 -5.50
N TYR A 172 -7.78 6.46 -6.66
CA TYR A 172 -7.79 7.33 -7.84
C TYR A 172 -9.21 7.35 -8.39
N GLY A 173 -10.02 8.32 -7.95
CA GLY A 173 -11.43 8.38 -8.33
C GLY A 173 -12.21 7.14 -7.87
N ASP A 174 -12.60 6.28 -8.83
CA ASP A 174 -13.35 5.04 -8.61
C ASP A 174 -12.47 3.78 -8.56
N GLN A 175 -11.16 3.92 -8.73
CA GLN A 175 -10.19 2.83 -8.68
C GLN A 175 -9.30 2.95 -7.45
N GLY A 176 -8.67 1.85 -7.06
CA GLY A 176 -7.68 1.89 -6.00
C GLY A 176 -6.92 0.58 -5.87
N ARG A 177 -5.88 0.63 -5.05
CA ARG A 177 -5.01 -0.51 -4.75
C ARG A 177 -4.58 -0.50 -3.29
N ILE A 178 -4.23 -1.67 -2.79
CA ILE A 178 -3.81 -1.90 -1.41
C ILE A 178 -2.48 -2.65 -1.37
N HIS A 179 -1.51 -2.11 -0.65
CA HIS A 179 -0.27 -2.78 -0.30
C HIS A 179 -0.38 -3.31 1.12
N LEU A 180 0.02 -4.56 1.31
CA LEU A 180 -0.05 -5.22 2.61
C LEU A 180 1.35 -5.45 3.13
N GLY A 181 1.58 -5.10 4.39
CA GLY A 181 2.79 -5.53 5.09
C GLY A 181 2.90 -7.06 5.07
N PRO A 182 4.12 -7.61 5.10
CA PRO A 182 4.38 -9.03 4.81
C PRO A 182 3.66 -10.00 5.77
N LYS A 183 3.30 -9.55 6.98
CA LYS A 183 2.58 -10.39 7.96
C LYS A 183 1.08 -10.54 7.66
N LEU A 184 0.53 -9.71 6.78
CA LEU A 184 -0.86 -9.80 6.29
C LEU A 184 -0.99 -10.62 5.01
N VAL A 185 0.12 -10.93 4.37
CA VAL A 185 0.15 -11.74 3.14
C VAL A 185 0.24 -13.21 3.53
N PRO A 186 -0.78 -14.04 3.25
CA PRO A 186 -0.72 -15.47 3.56
C PRO A 186 0.37 -16.14 2.70
N PRO A 187 1.03 -17.21 3.18
CA PRO A 187 2.12 -17.87 2.42
C PRO A 187 1.71 -18.37 1.04
N ILE A 188 0.44 -18.75 0.87
CA ILE A 188 -0.14 -19.16 -0.41
C ILE A 188 -1.11 -18.06 -0.86
N HIS A 189 -0.63 -17.23 -1.76
CA HIS A 189 -1.38 -16.14 -2.36
C HIS A 189 -1.16 -16.15 -3.87
N SER A 190 -2.11 -15.61 -4.64
CA SER A 190 -1.99 -15.49 -6.10
C SER A 190 -1.21 -14.26 -6.54
N GLY A 191 -0.46 -13.63 -5.62
CA GLY A 191 0.29 -12.41 -5.91
C GLY A 191 -0.59 -11.18 -6.18
N GLY A 192 -0.13 -10.04 -5.69
CA GLY A 192 -0.35 -8.76 -6.31
C GLY A 192 0.95 -8.36 -7.03
N HIS A 193 0.91 -7.54 -8.08
CA HIS A 193 2.15 -7.12 -8.73
C HIS A 193 2.97 -6.28 -7.73
N GLU A 194 4.15 -6.78 -7.33
CA GLU A 194 5.04 -6.09 -6.38
C GLU A 194 4.41 -5.78 -5.00
N GLY A 195 3.57 -6.68 -4.49
CA GLY A 195 2.93 -6.52 -3.17
C GLY A 195 1.68 -5.65 -3.18
N TRP A 196 1.17 -5.29 -4.37
CA TRP A 196 -0.06 -4.51 -4.55
C TRP A 196 -1.21 -5.32 -5.09
N TRP A 197 -2.36 -5.24 -4.42
CA TRP A 197 -3.61 -5.83 -4.88
C TRP A 197 -4.60 -4.73 -5.30
N ASP A 198 -5.30 -4.96 -6.40
CA ASP A 198 -6.36 -4.05 -6.84
C ASP A 198 -7.57 -4.14 -5.92
N LEU A 199 -8.17 -2.99 -5.64
CA LEU A 199 -9.41 -2.89 -4.89
C LEU A 199 -10.60 -3.09 -5.84
N GLU A 200 -11.43 -4.06 -5.49
CA GLU A 200 -12.70 -4.39 -6.14
C GLU A 200 -13.86 -3.87 -5.30
N ASN A 201 -14.96 -3.49 -5.95
CA ASN A 201 -16.16 -2.96 -5.28
C ASN A 201 -15.83 -1.74 -4.40
N LEU A 202 -14.91 -0.88 -4.86
CA LEU A 202 -14.51 0.31 -4.15
C LEU A 202 -15.68 1.30 -4.05
N MET A 203 -16.00 1.70 -2.83
CA MET A 203 -16.94 2.77 -2.54
C MET A 203 -16.24 3.78 -1.63
N VAL A 204 -16.18 5.02 -2.10
CA VAL A 204 -15.60 6.16 -1.36
C VAL A 204 -16.71 7.15 -1.07
N THR A 205 -17.18 7.19 0.17
CA THR A 205 -18.15 8.18 0.67
C THR A 205 -17.44 9.18 1.58
N PRO A 206 -18.02 10.34 1.93
CA PRO A 206 -17.37 11.31 2.82
C PRO A 206 -17.00 10.75 4.21
N ASP A 207 -17.73 9.75 4.69
CA ASP A 207 -17.59 9.15 6.02
C ASP A 207 -16.94 7.77 6.00
N ARG A 208 -16.89 7.08 4.86
CA ARG A 208 -16.42 5.70 4.80
C ARG A 208 -15.72 5.36 3.49
N ILE A 209 -14.74 4.48 3.56
CA ILE A 209 -14.16 3.79 2.40
C ILE A 209 -14.35 2.30 2.60
N THR A 210 -14.93 1.62 1.62
CA THR A 210 -15.07 0.17 1.64
C THR A 210 -14.64 -0.41 0.33
N ALA A 211 -13.95 -1.54 0.38
CA ALA A 211 -13.55 -2.28 -0.80
C ALA A 211 -13.30 -3.75 -0.45
N THR A 212 -13.05 -4.54 -1.46
CA THR A 212 -12.58 -5.92 -1.37
C THR A 212 -11.30 -6.07 -2.17
N TYR A 213 -10.44 -7.03 -1.84
CA TYR A 213 -9.30 -7.36 -2.68
C TYR A 213 -9.12 -8.88 -2.70
N ARG A 214 -8.42 -9.41 -3.71
CA ARG A 214 -8.29 -10.86 -3.91
C ARG A 214 -6.88 -11.31 -3.57
N LEU A 215 -6.72 -12.03 -2.45
CA LEU A 215 -5.44 -12.65 -2.11
C LEU A 215 -5.20 -13.95 -2.88
N ASN A 216 -6.27 -14.71 -3.15
CA ASN A 216 -6.30 -15.90 -4.01
C ASN A 216 -7.75 -16.25 -4.40
N GLY A 217 -7.98 -17.39 -5.08
CA GLY A 217 -9.31 -17.80 -5.53
C GLY A 217 -10.35 -18.02 -4.41
N LEU A 218 -9.91 -18.30 -3.18
CA LEU A 218 -10.78 -18.56 -2.03
C LEU A 218 -10.81 -17.41 -1.02
N ASN A 219 -9.76 -16.59 -0.97
CA ASN A 219 -9.58 -15.54 0.03
C ASN A 219 -9.78 -14.15 -0.59
N LYS A 220 -10.93 -13.53 -0.30
CA LYS A 220 -11.31 -12.17 -0.72
C LYS A 220 -11.60 -11.28 0.50
N PRO A 221 -10.57 -10.71 1.15
CA PRO A 221 -10.78 -9.84 2.31
C PRO A 221 -11.63 -8.61 1.99
N LYS A 222 -12.35 -8.12 3.01
CA LYS A 222 -13.05 -6.83 2.97
C LYS A 222 -12.29 -5.80 3.80
N VAL A 223 -12.00 -4.65 3.20
CA VAL A 223 -11.49 -3.47 3.88
C VAL A 223 -12.62 -2.49 4.17
N ASP A 224 -12.58 -1.89 5.36
CA ASP A 224 -13.56 -0.95 5.86
C ASP A 224 -12.84 0.14 6.66
N ILE A 225 -12.96 1.39 6.22
CA ILE A 225 -12.30 2.54 6.84
C ILE A 225 -13.36 3.57 7.18
N ASP A 226 -13.44 3.93 8.45
CA ASP A 226 -14.18 5.10 8.90
C ASP A 226 -13.31 6.34 8.68
N ARG A 227 -13.74 7.23 7.78
CA ARG A 227 -13.00 8.45 7.43
C ARG A 227 -13.09 9.54 8.50
N ARG A 228 -14.07 9.47 9.41
CA ARG A 228 -14.22 10.45 10.50
C ARG A 228 -13.29 10.12 11.65
N SER A 229 -13.21 8.84 12.00
CA SER A 229 -12.34 8.39 13.09
C SER A 229 -10.95 7.96 12.62
N GLY A 230 -10.78 7.71 11.32
CA GLY A 230 -9.57 7.15 10.71
C GLY A 230 -9.39 5.65 11.00
N ARG A 231 -10.36 4.95 11.58
CA ARG A 231 -10.20 3.53 11.93
C ARG A 231 -10.31 2.63 10.71
N ILE A 232 -9.41 1.65 10.59
CA ILE A 232 -9.45 0.60 9.57
C ILE A 232 -9.77 -0.77 10.17
N GLN A 233 -10.51 -1.57 9.43
CA GLN A 233 -10.69 -2.99 9.64
C GLN A 233 -10.50 -3.73 8.32
N ILE A 234 -9.73 -4.81 8.34
CA ILE A 234 -9.66 -5.79 7.27
C ILE A 234 -10.16 -7.11 7.85
N LYS A 235 -11.25 -7.62 7.29
CA LYS A 235 -11.86 -8.87 7.70
C LYS A 235 -11.49 -9.97 6.71
N ALA A 236 -10.86 -11.03 7.22
CA ALA A 236 -10.41 -12.18 6.43
C ALA A 236 -10.19 -13.40 7.34
N GLN A 237 -9.45 -14.40 6.86
CA GLN A 237 -8.88 -15.43 7.76
C GLN A 237 -7.88 -14.82 8.76
N THR A 238 -7.21 -13.74 8.37
CA THR A 238 -6.34 -12.95 9.23
C THR A 238 -6.96 -11.58 9.39
N ASP A 239 -7.52 -11.31 10.56
CA ASP A 239 -8.14 -10.03 10.84
C ASP A 239 -7.08 -8.99 11.16
N PHE A 240 -7.30 -7.77 10.70
CA PHE A 240 -6.46 -6.61 11.01
C PHE A 240 -7.33 -5.43 11.40
N SER A 241 -6.92 -4.73 12.45
CA SER A 241 -7.58 -3.50 12.88
C SER A 241 -6.54 -2.46 13.25
N GLY A 242 -6.82 -1.20 12.94
CA GLY A 242 -5.83 -0.16 13.06
C GLY A 242 -6.40 1.23 12.89
N GLN A 243 -5.46 2.15 12.66
CA GLN A 243 -5.71 3.55 12.41
C GLN A 243 -5.01 3.93 11.10
N CYS A 244 -5.70 4.69 10.26
CA CYS A 244 -5.20 5.29 9.05
C CYS A 244 -4.90 6.77 9.30
N ASP A 245 -3.84 7.24 8.68
CA ASP A 245 -3.52 8.65 8.50
C ASP A 245 -3.70 9.03 7.02
N VAL A 246 -4.41 10.14 6.76
CA VAL A 246 -4.49 10.72 5.40
C VAL A 246 -3.16 11.34 5.07
N GLY A 247 -2.61 10.87 3.96
CA GLY A 247 -1.41 11.38 3.40
C GLY A 247 -1.60 12.63 2.55
N ASN A 248 -1.83 13.79 3.17
CA ASN A 248 -1.51 15.06 2.51
C ASN A 248 -0.10 15.49 2.94
N TRP A 249 0.91 14.77 2.44
CA TRP A 249 2.27 14.89 2.94
C TRP A 249 3.02 16.10 2.38
N GLY A 250 2.43 16.89 1.47
CA GLY A 250 3.00 18.17 0.99
C GLY A 250 2.63 19.42 1.80
N GLN A 251 1.70 19.31 2.75
CA GLN A 251 1.09 20.49 3.42
C GLN A 251 1.16 20.44 4.95
N GLY A 252 2.03 19.61 5.53
CA GLY A 252 2.07 19.42 6.97
C GLY A 252 0.77 18.76 7.49
N GLN A 253 0.90 18.04 8.60
CA GLN A 253 -0.19 17.25 9.17
C GLN A 253 -1.50 18.04 9.29
N ARG A 254 -2.51 17.68 8.50
CA ARG A 254 -3.90 17.83 8.94
C ARG A 254 -4.37 16.49 9.48
N ARG A 255 -4.51 16.42 10.80
CA ARG A 255 -5.41 15.44 11.42
C ARG A 255 -6.78 15.59 10.76
N PHE A 256 -7.44 14.45 10.53
CA PHE A 256 -8.79 14.35 9.96
C PHE A 256 -9.78 15.32 10.62
#